data_AF-A0A0W0VUH0-F1
#
_entry.id   AF-A0A0W0VUH0-F1
#
_cell.length_a   1.000
_cell.length_b   1.000
_cell.length_c   1.000
_cell.angle_alpha   90.00
_cell.angle_beta   90.00
_cell.angle_gamma   90.00
#
_symmetry.space_group_name_H-M   'P 1'
#
loop_
_entity.id
_entity.type
_entity.pdbx_description
1 polymer ?
#
loop_
_entity_poly.entity_id
_entity_poly.type
_entity_poly.pdbx_seq_one_letter_code
_entity_poly.pdbx_strand_id
1 'polypeptide(L)'
;MKKWAAISLLTLHGSLATAAIPVPPEMVLDKVMFQMSAKQWVSTKTALLTVNVNATLTSADLVKARADIMAMLNKIAPGDWHLTQFDRSQDSSGLEKLFVAAEARVPQESLTNIYQNAKNVSKPGATYTINGVEFKPSLEEVQQVKQQLRERLYQQVNQEIARINKVYTNQNYSVSNILFFEGDTPPVPMAKAYQAREMNVMALSAAAPAPTLTVSNELTMTAMVELASNRQGSNNAVATQ
;
A
#
# COMPACT_ATOMS: atom_id res chain seq x y z
N MET A 1 -47.71 90.58 -32.26
CA MET A 1 -47.28 90.89 -30.87
C MET A 1 -47.96 89.93 -29.90
N LYS A 2 -47.20 89.01 -29.29
CA LYS A 2 -47.25 88.60 -27.86
C LYS A 2 -46.62 87.22 -27.69
N LYS A 3 -45.61 87.19 -26.85
CA LYS A 3 -44.79 86.06 -26.43
C LYS A 3 -45.57 85.21 -25.43
N TRP A 4 -45.42 83.90 -25.47
CA TRP A 4 -45.58 83.05 -24.29
C TRP A 4 -44.45 82.02 -24.27
N ALA A 5 -43.61 82.15 -23.25
CA ALA A 5 -42.61 81.18 -22.86
C ALA A 5 -43.31 80.08 -22.06
N ALA A 6 -42.99 78.82 -22.33
CA ALA A 6 -43.32 77.71 -21.46
C ALA A 6 -42.05 76.88 -21.23
N ILE A 7 -41.63 76.88 -19.98
CA ILE A 7 -40.50 76.14 -19.42
C ILE A 7 -40.89 74.66 -19.40
N SER A 8 -40.18 73.80 -20.15
CA SER A 8 -40.31 72.35 -20.02
C SER A 8 -39.24 71.82 -19.08
N LEU A 9 -39.72 71.25 -17.97
CA LEU A 9 -38.98 70.57 -16.92
C LEU A 9 -38.23 69.34 -17.48
N LEU A 10 -36.96 69.23 -17.11
CA LEU A 10 -36.08 68.09 -17.36
C LEU A 10 -36.45 66.94 -16.40
N THR A 11 -36.97 65.82 -16.91
CA THR A 11 -37.15 64.57 -16.13
C THR A 11 -36.14 63.51 -16.59
N LEU A 12 -35.04 63.41 -15.85
CA LEU A 12 -34.09 62.30 -15.94
C LEU A 12 -34.78 61.01 -15.44
N HIS A 13 -35.16 60.14 -16.37
CA HIS A 13 -35.57 58.77 -16.07
C HIS A 13 -34.31 57.91 -15.95
N GLY A 14 -33.82 57.72 -14.73
CA GLY A 14 -32.78 56.75 -14.43
C GLY A 14 -33.35 55.33 -14.49
N SER A 15 -33.12 54.61 -15.58
CA SER A 15 -33.37 53.18 -15.65
C SER A 15 -32.34 52.45 -14.77
N LEU A 16 -32.75 52.02 -13.58
CA LEU A 16 -32.01 51.05 -12.79
C LEU A 16 -32.13 49.69 -13.48
N ALA A 17 -31.15 49.38 -14.34
CA ALA A 17 -30.96 48.02 -14.83
C ALA A 17 -30.43 47.17 -13.67
N THR A 18 -31.29 46.33 -13.10
CA THR A 18 -30.89 45.24 -12.22
C THR A 18 -30.11 44.21 -13.06
N ALA A 19 -28.78 44.29 -13.02
CA ALA A 19 -27.93 43.22 -13.52
C ALA A 19 -28.19 41.97 -12.67
N ALA A 20 -28.95 41.03 -13.21
CA ALA A 20 -29.10 39.71 -12.61
C ALA A 20 -27.71 39.06 -12.55
N ILE A 21 -27.24 38.78 -11.33
CA ILE A 21 -26.05 37.96 -11.11
C ILE A 21 -26.38 36.59 -11.71
N PRO A 22 -25.63 36.10 -12.73
CA PRO A 22 -25.88 34.77 -13.27
C PRO A 22 -25.59 33.75 -12.16
N VAL A 23 -26.66 33.11 -11.66
CA VAL A 23 -26.54 31.96 -10.77
C VAL A 23 -25.81 30.87 -11.55
N PRO A 24 -24.66 30.35 -11.08
CA PRO A 24 -23.94 29.30 -11.79
C PRO A 24 -24.85 28.09 -11.96
N PRO A 25 -24.87 27.45 -13.15
CA PRO A 25 -25.75 26.32 -13.41
C PRO A 25 -25.47 25.21 -12.39
N GLU A 26 -26.52 24.74 -11.72
CA GLU A 26 -26.45 23.65 -10.75
C GLU A 26 -26.00 22.38 -11.48
N MET A 27 -24.81 21.85 -11.17
CA MET A 27 -24.35 20.60 -11.79
C MET A 27 -25.16 19.44 -11.22
N VAL A 28 -25.92 18.76 -12.07
CA VAL A 28 -26.67 17.55 -11.66
C VAL A 28 -25.68 16.40 -11.60
N LEU A 29 -25.34 15.99 -10.38
CA LEU A 29 -24.28 15.03 -10.11
C LEU A 29 -24.80 13.59 -10.17
N ASP A 30 -24.97 13.05 -11.38
CA ASP A 30 -25.22 11.63 -11.56
C ASP A 30 -23.94 10.84 -11.27
N LYS A 31 -23.99 9.90 -10.33
CA LYS A 31 -22.84 9.11 -9.88
C LYS A 31 -22.92 7.66 -10.31
N VAL A 32 -21.81 7.10 -10.76
CA VAL A 32 -21.64 5.66 -10.99
C VAL A 32 -20.54 5.16 -10.05
N MET A 33 -20.86 4.18 -9.22
CA MET A 33 -19.90 3.56 -8.31
C MET A 33 -19.68 2.11 -8.71
N PHE A 34 -18.43 1.71 -8.86
CA PHE A 34 -18.07 0.32 -9.14
C PHE A 34 -16.78 -0.08 -8.44
N GLN A 35 -16.60 -1.40 -8.32
CA GLN A 35 -15.41 -2.01 -7.74
C GLN A 35 -14.67 -2.80 -8.81
N MET A 36 -13.35 -2.68 -8.84
CA MET A 36 -12.46 -3.50 -9.67
C MET A 36 -11.34 -4.08 -8.83
N SER A 37 -11.00 -5.34 -9.05
CA SER A 37 -9.91 -6.01 -8.35
C SER A 37 -8.91 -6.57 -9.34
N ALA A 38 -7.62 -6.46 -9.00
CA ALA A 38 -6.53 -7.05 -9.75
C ALA A 38 -5.66 -7.89 -8.80
N LYS A 39 -5.23 -9.05 -9.28
CA LYS A 39 -4.39 -9.99 -8.54
C LYS A 39 -3.07 -10.22 -9.27
N GLN A 40 -2.00 -10.37 -8.51
CA GLN A 40 -0.68 -10.71 -9.05
C GLN A 40 0.15 -11.46 -8.01
N TRP A 41 0.79 -12.54 -8.45
CA TRP A 41 1.76 -13.27 -7.65
C TRP A 41 3.06 -12.49 -7.53
N VAL A 42 3.60 -12.41 -6.30
CA VAL A 42 4.94 -11.89 -6.05
C VAL A 42 5.91 -13.06 -5.96
N SER A 43 6.90 -13.08 -6.84
CA SER A 43 8.00 -14.04 -6.79
C SER A 43 9.25 -13.34 -6.28
N THR A 44 10.05 -14.04 -5.46
CA THR A 44 11.38 -13.59 -5.03
C THR A 44 12.41 -14.58 -5.54
N LYS A 45 13.55 -14.06 -6.00
CA LYS A 45 14.73 -14.87 -6.36
C LYS A 45 15.76 -14.94 -5.22
N THR A 46 15.43 -14.31 -4.10
CA THR A 46 16.30 -14.21 -2.92
C THR A 46 15.58 -14.79 -1.71
N ALA A 47 16.35 -15.34 -0.78
CA ALA A 47 15.86 -15.81 0.52
C ALA A 47 16.53 -15.04 1.64
N LEU A 48 15.80 -14.85 2.74
CA LEU A 48 16.36 -14.44 4.00
C LEU A 48 16.98 -15.66 4.67
N LEU A 49 18.30 -15.65 4.82
CA LEU A 49 19.08 -16.68 5.49
C LEU A 49 19.39 -16.23 6.91
N THR A 50 19.00 -17.02 7.89
CA THR A 50 19.30 -16.76 9.32
C THR A 50 20.34 -17.75 9.82
N VAL A 51 21.41 -17.24 10.43
CA VAL A 51 22.50 -18.03 10.99
C VAL A 51 22.71 -17.65 12.44
N ASN A 52 22.78 -18.67 13.29
CA ASN A 52 23.15 -18.51 14.69
C ASN A 52 24.61 -18.93 14.86
N VAL A 53 25.37 -18.12 15.60
CA VAL A 53 26.77 -18.36 15.90
C VAL A 53 26.93 -18.46 17.40
N ASN A 54 27.53 -19.55 17.87
CA ASN A 54 27.93 -19.70 19.26
C ASN A 54 29.46 -19.79 19.29
N ALA A 55 30.12 -18.84 19.95
CA ALA A 55 31.56 -18.83 20.10
C ALA A 55 31.96 -18.79 21.57
N THR A 56 33.05 -19.48 21.91
CA THR A 56 33.71 -19.40 23.21
C THR A 56 35.04 -18.69 23.01
N LEU A 57 35.22 -17.55 23.68
CA LEU A 57 36.39 -16.70 23.54
C LEU A 57 37.30 -16.85 24.77
N THR A 58 38.61 -16.99 24.53
CA THR A 58 39.63 -16.99 25.58
C THR A 58 40.10 -15.59 25.96
N SER A 59 39.88 -14.59 25.10
CA SER A 59 40.24 -13.18 25.31
C SER A 59 39.10 -12.25 24.88
N ALA A 60 38.90 -11.15 25.61
CA ALA A 60 37.76 -10.24 25.49
C ALA A 60 37.77 -9.30 24.25
N ASP A 61 38.50 -9.60 23.18
CA ASP A 61 38.54 -8.75 21.97
C ASP A 61 37.31 -8.98 21.08
N LEU A 62 36.23 -8.29 21.44
CA LEU A 62 34.94 -8.35 20.75
C LEU A 62 34.99 -7.77 19.33
N VAL A 63 35.87 -6.80 19.07
CA VAL A 63 35.98 -6.16 17.75
C VAL A 63 36.54 -7.17 16.76
N LYS A 64 37.60 -7.88 17.15
CA LYS A 64 38.16 -8.97 16.36
C LYS A 64 37.17 -10.12 16.18
N ALA A 65 36.50 -10.53 17.26
CA ALA A 65 35.50 -11.61 17.19
C ALA A 65 34.36 -11.27 16.20
N ARG A 66 33.87 -10.02 16.21
CA ARG A 66 32.85 -9.57 15.26
C ARG A 66 33.36 -9.61 13.81
N ALA A 67 34.57 -9.12 13.55
CA ALA A 67 35.16 -9.15 12.21
C ALA A 67 35.35 -10.59 11.70
N ASP A 68 35.85 -11.49 12.55
CA ASP A 68 36.03 -12.90 12.23
C ASP A 68 34.69 -13.59 11.93
N ILE A 69 33.65 -13.32 12.73
CA ILE A 69 32.29 -13.85 12.50
C ILE A 69 31.76 -13.37 11.15
N MET A 70 31.85 -12.08 10.84
CA MET A 70 31.41 -11.53 9.55
C MET A 70 32.18 -12.16 8.37
N ALA A 71 33.47 -12.44 8.54
CA ALA A 71 34.27 -13.11 7.51
C ALA A 71 33.84 -14.59 7.31
N MET A 72 33.48 -15.30 8.38
CA MET A 72 32.98 -16.67 8.28
C MET A 72 31.57 -16.74 7.71
N LEU A 73 30.69 -15.80 8.07
CA LEU A 73 29.34 -15.68 7.49
C LEU A 73 29.40 -15.49 5.96
N ASN A 74 30.31 -14.63 5.47
CA ASN A 74 30.54 -14.46 4.04
C ASN A 74 31.06 -15.72 3.32
N LYS A 75 31.73 -16.64 4.03
CA LYS A 75 32.13 -17.95 3.48
C LYS A 75 30.97 -18.94 3.44
N ILE A 76 29.92 -18.74 4.27
CA ILE A 76 28.71 -19.55 4.23
C ILE A 76 27.91 -19.22 2.98
N ALA A 77 27.63 -17.93 2.78
CA ALA A 77 26.94 -17.44 1.60
C ALA A 77 27.33 -15.98 1.30
N PRO A 78 27.40 -15.60 0.01
CA PRO A 78 27.53 -14.21 -0.39
C PRO A 78 26.25 -13.43 -0.07
N GLY A 79 26.37 -12.32 0.64
CA GLY A 79 25.24 -11.46 0.98
C GLY A 79 25.66 -10.30 1.87
N ASP A 80 24.79 -9.30 1.99
CA ASP A 80 24.95 -8.25 2.99
C ASP A 80 24.43 -8.78 4.34
N TRP A 81 25.36 -9.06 5.24
CA TRP A 81 25.08 -9.67 6.54
C TRP A 81 24.80 -8.60 7.58
N HIS A 82 23.69 -8.75 8.29
CA HIS A 82 23.31 -7.91 9.41
C HIS A 82 23.24 -8.76 10.68
N LEU A 83 23.90 -8.31 11.74
CA LEU A 83 23.81 -8.94 13.05
C LEU A 83 22.53 -8.45 13.73
N THR A 84 21.58 -9.34 13.98
CA THR A 84 20.31 -9.04 14.65
C THR A 84 20.39 -9.20 16.16
N GLN A 85 21.33 -10.02 16.64
CA GLN A 85 21.59 -10.23 18.06
C GLN A 85 23.09 -10.43 18.30
N PHE A 86 23.62 -9.90 19.40
CA PHE A 86 25.02 -10.04 19.78
C PHE A 86 25.14 -10.01 21.31
N ASP A 87 25.07 -11.18 21.92
CA ASP A 87 25.02 -11.33 23.37
C ASP A 87 26.29 -11.99 23.90
N ARG A 88 26.78 -11.44 25.01
CA ARG A 88 27.94 -11.96 25.73
C ARG A 88 27.50 -12.44 27.11
N SER A 89 27.96 -13.62 27.49
CA SER A 89 27.79 -14.17 28.83
C SER A 89 29.08 -14.86 29.27
N GLN A 90 29.35 -14.90 30.56
CA GLN A 90 30.48 -15.65 31.10
C GLN A 90 29.95 -16.92 31.75
N ASP A 91 30.59 -18.07 31.49
CA ASP A 91 30.22 -19.31 32.15
C ASP A 91 30.91 -19.48 33.51
N SER A 92 30.52 -20.51 34.26
CA SER A 92 31.08 -20.82 35.59
C SER A 92 32.56 -21.17 35.58
N SER A 93 33.14 -21.45 34.40
CA SER A 93 34.58 -21.67 34.23
C SER A 93 35.36 -20.37 33.98
N GLY A 94 34.66 -19.24 33.91
CA GLY A 94 35.23 -17.93 33.61
C GLY A 94 35.43 -17.68 32.11
N LEU A 95 34.98 -18.59 31.24
CA LEU A 95 35.09 -18.43 29.79
C LEU A 95 33.95 -17.56 29.26
N GLU A 96 34.29 -16.73 28.27
CA GLU A 96 33.33 -15.86 27.61
C GLU A 96 32.61 -16.64 26.51
N LYS A 97 31.28 -16.63 26.55
CA LYS A 97 30.39 -17.17 25.53
C LYS A 97 29.74 -16.02 24.79
N LEU A 98 29.78 -16.12 23.48
CA LEU A 98 29.16 -15.18 22.56
C LEU A 98 28.08 -15.90 21.77
N PHE A 99 26.86 -15.37 21.83
CA PHE A 99 25.76 -15.76 20.98
C PHE A 99 25.48 -14.65 19.99
N VAL A 100 25.48 -14.96 18.71
CA VAL A 100 25.20 -14.00 17.64
C VAL A 100 24.13 -14.58 16.73
N ALA A 101 23.11 -13.78 16.42
CA ALA A 101 22.18 -14.07 15.34
C ALA A 101 22.49 -13.11 14.19
N ALA A 102 22.56 -13.65 12.98
CA ALA A 102 22.85 -12.88 11.78
C ALA A 102 21.90 -13.27 10.66
N GLU A 103 21.55 -12.29 9.84
CA GLU A 103 20.65 -12.45 8.72
C GLU A 103 21.25 -11.84 7.46
N ALA A 104 21.05 -12.49 6.32
CA ALA A 104 21.42 -11.94 5.01
C ALA A 104 20.39 -12.31 3.96
N ARG A 105 20.16 -11.40 3.01
CA ARG A 105 19.40 -11.70 1.81
C ARG A 105 20.33 -12.30 0.76
N VAL A 106 20.10 -13.56 0.43
CA VAL A 106 20.99 -14.37 -0.40
C VAL A 106 20.26 -14.84 -1.67
N PRO A 107 20.90 -14.78 -2.85
CA PRO A 107 20.34 -15.35 -4.08
C PRO A 107 20.06 -16.85 -3.96
N GLN A 108 18.97 -17.33 -4.54
CA GLN A 108 18.58 -18.75 -4.48
C GLN A 108 19.69 -19.71 -4.94
N GLU A 109 20.44 -19.33 -5.98
CA GLU A 109 21.58 -20.09 -6.51
C GLU A 109 22.73 -20.28 -5.51
N SER A 110 22.84 -19.38 -4.53
CA SER A 110 23.87 -19.45 -3.49
C SER A 110 23.45 -20.31 -2.28
N LEU A 111 22.20 -20.79 -2.24
CA LEU A 111 21.67 -21.56 -1.11
C LEU A 111 22.02 -23.06 -1.16
N THR A 112 22.50 -23.59 -2.29
CA THR A 112 22.67 -25.04 -2.51
C THR A 112 23.58 -25.71 -1.48
N ASN A 113 24.67 -25.05 -1.06
CA ASN A 113 25.70 -25.65 -0.21
C ASN A 113 25.80 -25.02 1.20
N ILE A 114 24.83 -24.20 1.60
CA ILE A 114 24.92 -23.39 2.84
C ILE A 114 25.16 -24.23 4.10
N TYR A 115 24.52 -25.39 4.22
CA TYR A 115 24.68 -26.27 5.37
C TYR A 115 26.09 -26.87 5.44
N GLN A 116 26.64 -27.28 4.29
CA GLN A 116 28.01 -27.78 4.20
C GLN A 116 29.01 -26.65 4.47
N ASN A 117 28.78 -25.46 3.93
CA ASN A 117 29.64 -24.31 4.17
C ASN A 117 29.63 -23.91 5.65
N ALA A 118 28.47 -23.87 6.30
CA ALA A 118 28.33 -23.62 7.74
C ALA A 118 29.10 -24.64 8.59
N LYS A 119 29.03 -25.92 8.22
CA LYS A 119 29.81 -26.98 8.86
C LYS A 119 31.32 -26.81 8.64
N ASN A 120 31.75 -26.40 7.45
CA ASN A 120 33.16 -26.22 7.11
C ASN A 120 33.80 -25.03 7.85
N VAL A 121 33.03 -23.97 8.12
CA VAL A 121 33.52 -22.82 8.89
C VAL A 121 33.44 -23.02 10.40
N SER A 122 32.62 -23.97 10.86
CA SER A 122 32.51 -24.35 12.26
C SER A 122 33.77 -25.08 12.74
N LYS A 123 34.29 -24.67 13.89
CA LYS A 123 35.49 -25.22 14.52
C LYS A 123 35.26 -25.42 16.01
N PRO A 124 36.08 -26.21 16.71
CA PRO A 124 36.06 -26.24 18.17
C PRO A 124 36.16 -24.81 18.73
N GLY A 125 35.19 -24.41 19.56
CA GLY A 125 35.08 -23.06 20.11
C GLY A 125 34.27 -22.06 19.27
N ALA A 126 33.81 -22.39 18.05
CA ALA A 126 32.88 -21.55 17.29
C ALA A 126 31.99 -22.39 16.36
N THR A 127 30.69 -22.43 16.61
CA THR A 127 29.71 -23.16 15.79
C THR A 127 28.81 -22.19 15.03
N TYR A 128 28.61 -22.47 13.75
CA TYR A 128 27.73 -21.73 12.85
C TYR A 128 26.61 -22.66 12.41
N THR A 129 25.38 -22.31 12.77
CA THR A 129 24.20 -23.13 12.52
C THR A 129 23.20 -22.35 11.68
N ILE A 130 22.78 -22.91 10.56
CA ILE A 130 21.69 -22.35 9.76
C ILE A 130 20.39 -22.56 10.55
N ASN A 131 19.74 -21.47 10.95
CA ASN A 131 18.49 -21.48 11.70
C ASN A 131 17.29 -21.59 10.77
N GLY A 132 17.30 -20.83 9.66
CA GLY A 132 16.19 -20.81 8.72
C GLY A 132 16.56 -20.24 7.36
N VAL A 133 15.78 -20.62 6.36
CA VAL A 133 15.82 -20.07 5.00
C VAL A 133 14.39 -19.71 4.62
N GLU A 134 14.12 -18.42 4.50
CA GLU A 134 12.78 -17.91 4.23
C GLU A 134 12.69 -17.19 2.88
N PHE A 135 11.87 -17.72 1.97
CA PHE A 135 11.61 -17.09 0.68
C PHE A 135 10.49 -16.05 0.80
N LYS A 136 10.79 -14.95 1.49
CA LYS A 136 9.88 -13.82 1.64
C LYS A 136 10.30 -12.68 0.70
N PRO A 137 9.40 -12.19 -0.18
CA PRO A 137 9.65 -11.00 -0.98
C PRO A 137 10.08 -9.83 -0.10
N SER A 138 11.03 -9.05 -0.61
CA SER A 138 11.43 -7.78 -0.01
C SER A 138 10.29 -6.77 -0.05
N LEU A 139 10.39 -5.74 0.79
CA LEU A 139 9.43 -4.63 0.76
C LEU A 139 9.42 -3.97 -0.63
N GLU A 140 10.60 -3.82 -1.22
CA GLU A 140 10.80 -3.22 -2.54
C GLU A 140 10.09 -4.03 -3.63
N GLU A 141 10.26 -5.35 -3.65
CA GLU A 141 9.57 -6.25 -4.61
C GLU A 141 8.05 -6.17 -4.44
N VAL A 142 7.55 -6.13 -3.20
CA VAL A 142 6.12 -5.98 -2.90
C VAL A 142 5.61 -4.63 -3.40
N GLN A 143 6.33 -3.54 -3.16
CA GLN A 143 5.93 -2.20 -3.60
C GLN A 143 5.91 -2.07 -5.13
N GLN A 144 6.88 -2.66 -5.82
CA GLN A 144 6.90 -2.70 -7.29
C GLN A 144 5.67 -3.41 -7.85
N VAL A 145 5.31 -4.57 -7.29
CA VAL A 145 4.11 -5.30 -7.73
C VAL A 145 2.83 -4.52 -7.41
N LYS A 146 2.77 -3.84 -6.25
CA LYS A 146 1.65 -2.94 -5.90
C LYS A 146 1.51 -1.79 -6.90
N GLN A 147 2.61 -1.21 -7.37
CA GLN A 147 2.59 -0.17 -8.39
C GLN A 147 2.04 -0.71 -9.72
N GLN A 148 2.50 -1.88 -10.17
CA GLN A 148 2.00 -2.52 -11.39
C GLN A 148 0.50 -2.86 -11.30
N LEU A 149 0.03 -3.32 -10.14
CA LEU A 149 -1.39 -3.56 -9.90
C LEU A 149 -2.20 -2.27 -10.01
N ARG A 150 -1.69 -1.16 -9.45
CA ARG A 150 -2.34 0.14 -9.53
C ARG A 150 -2.43 0.65 -10.97
N GLU A 151 -1.35 0.52 -11.74
CA GLU A 151 -1.33 0.89 -13.17
C GLU A 151 -2.34 0.08 -13.98
N ARG A 152 -2.42 -1.23 -13.73
CA ARG A 152 -3.43 -2.11 -14.35
C ARG A 152 -4.86 -1.67 -14.00
N LEU A 153 -5.12 -1.33 -12.74
CA LEU A 153 -6.42 -0.83 -12.31
C LEU A 153 -6.76 0.50 -12.99
N TYR A 154 -5.81 1.44 -13.14
CA TYR A 154 -6.06 2.67 -13.88
C TYR A 154 -6.45 2.42 -15.34
N GLN A 155 -5.76 1.48 -16.01
CA GLN A 155 -6.09 1.11 -17.38
C GLN A 155 -7.49 0.49 -17.47
N GLN A 156 -7.84 -0.39 -16.53
CA GLN A 156 -9.16 -1.01 -16.45
C GLN A 156 -10.27 0.03 -16.18
N VAL A 157 -10.02 1.00 -15.31
CA VAL A 157 -10.95 2.11 -15.03
C VAL A 157 -11.16 2.97 -16.27
N ASN A 158 -10.09 3.33 -16.99
CA ASN A 158 -10.20 4.11 -18.23
C ASN A 158 -10.98 3.36 -19.32
N GLN A 159 -10.77 2.05 -19.44
CA GLN A 159 -11.56 1.21 -20.33
C GLN A 159 -13.05 1.20 -19.94
N GLU A 160 -13.35 1.14 -18.63
CA GLU A 160 -14.72 1.18 -18.14
C GLU A 160 -15.39 2.54 -18.39
N ILE A 161 -14.69 3.64 -18.16
CA ILE A 161 -15.18 4.99 -18.48
C ILE A 161 -15.49 5.11 -19.97
N ALA A 162 -14.59 4.62 -20.83
CA ALA A 162 -14.82 4.62 -22.28
C ALA A 162 -16.05 3.79 -22.67
N ARG A 163 -16.29 2.65 -22.02
CA ARG A 163 -17.50 1.84 -22.22
C ARG A 163 -18.76 2.59 -21.77
N ILE A 164 -18.75 3.18 -20.58
CA ILE A 164 -19.88 3.94 -20.02
C ILE A 164 -20.23 5.13 -20.92
N ASN A 165 -19.25 5.93 -21.33
CA ASN A 165 -19.47 7.09 -22.20
C ASN A 165 -19.96 6.70 -23.61
N LYS A 166 -19.67 5.48 -24.07
CA LYS A 166 -20.23 4.95 -25.32
C LYS A 166 -21.70 4.53 -25.16
N VAL A 167 -22.10 4.04 -23.99
CA VAL A 167 -23.48 3.63 -23.69
C VAL A 167 -24.38 4.84 -23.43
N TYR A 168 -23.89 5.82 -22.65
CA TYR A 168 -24.64 7.01 -22.27
C TYR A 168 -24.22 8.23 -23.10
N THR A 169 -24.56 8.27 -24.39
CA THR A 169 -24.11 9.33 -25.31
C THR A 169 -24.57 10.75 -24.95
N ASN A 170 -25.63 10.89 -24.16
CA ASN A 170 -26.15 12.18 -23.69
C ASN A 170 -25.45 12.68 -22.41
N GLN A 171 -24.51 11.91 -21.85
CA GLN A 171 -23.80 12.21 -20.61
C GLN A 171 -22.31 11.90 -20.75
N ASN A 172 -21.46 12.70 -20.12
CA ASN A 172 -20.03 12.42 -20.07
C ASN A 172 -19.63 12.17 -18.62
N TYR A 173 -19.10 11.00 -18.34
CA TYR A 173 -18.60 10.61 -17.03
C TYR A 173 -17.07 10.78 -16.97
N SER A 174 -16.60 11.33 -15.87
CA SER A 174 -15.18 11.39 -15.50
C SER A 174 -14.97 10.90 -14.07
N VAL A 175 -13.72 10.54 -13.76
CA VAL A 175 -13.34 10.10 -12.42
C VAL A 175 -13.55 11.25 -11.41
N SER A 176 -14.37 10.99 -10.39
CA SER A 176 -14.51 11.84 -9.21
C SER A 176 -13.53 11.41 -8.13
N ASN A 177 -13.51 10.10 -7.81
CA ASN A 177 -12.67 9.56 -6.76
C ASN A 177 -12.27 8.11 -7.06
N ILE A 178 -11.05 7.73 -6.67
CA ILE A 178 -10.58 6.33 -6.69
C ILE A 178 -9.92 6.04 -5.36
N LEU A 179 -10.47 5.07 -4.63
CA LEU A 179 -9.93 4.58 -3.37
C LEU A 179 -9.34 3.19 -3.57
N PHE A 180 -8.05 3.03 -3.29
CA PHE A 180 -7.36 1.76 -3.35
C PHE A 180 -7.27 1.13 -1.97
N PHE A 181 -7.50 -0.17 -1.90
CA PHE A 181 -7.31 -0.98 -0.69
C PHE A 181 -6.68 -2.32 -1.03
N GLU A 182 -5.99 -2.88 -0.04
CA GLU A 182 -5.36 -4.19 -0.14
C GLU A 182 -6.36 -5.28 0.25
N GLY A 183 -6.40 -6.36 -0.52
CA GLY A 183 -7.34 -7.46 -0.33
C GLY A 183 -8.65 -7.33 -1.13
N ASP A 184 -9.51 -8.33 -0.93
CA ASP A 184 -10.80 -8.47 -1.63
C ASP A 184 -11.96 -7.77 -0.91
N THR A 185 -11.77 -7.32 0.34
CA THR A 185 -12.83 -6.69 1.14
C THR A 185 -12.68 -5.17 1.20
N PRO A 186 -13.68 -4.40 0.72
CA PRO A 186 -13.69 -2.97 0.94
C PRO A 186 -13.76 -2.67 2.45
N PRO A 187 -13.00 -1.68 2.95
CA PRO A 187 -13.12 -1.27 4.34
C PRO A 187 -14.55 -0.77 4.59
N VAL A 188 -15.27 -1.47 5.45
CA VAL A 188 -16.58 -0.99 5.92
C VAL A 188 -16.38 0.33 6.67
N PRO A 189 -17.17 1.39 6.36
CA PRO A 189 -17.10 2.64 7.09
C PRO A 189 -17.28 2.39 8.59
N MET A 190 -16.39 2.94 9.43
CA MET A 190 -16.37 2.66 10.87
C MET A 190 -17.75 2.86 11.54
N ALA A 191 -18.56 3.81 11.06
CA ALA A 191 -19.92 4.04 11.56
C ALA A 191 -20.83 2.80 11.48
N LYS A 192 -20.70 1.99 10.42
CA LYS A 192 -21.44 0.72 10.28
C LYS A 192 -20.75 -0.45 10.98
N ALA A 193 -19.43 -0.38 11.20
CA ALA A 193 -18.67 -1.41 11.91
C ALA A 193 -19.00 -1.45 13.41
N TYR A 194 -19.30 -0.30 14.05
CA TYR A 194 -19.76 -0.26 15.44
C TYR A 194 -21.14 -0.88 15.62
N GLN A 195 -22.11 -0.55 14.75
CA GLN A 195 -23.45 -1.13 14.78
C GLN A 195 -23.45 -2.65 14.50
N ALA A 196 -22.61 -3.11 13.57
CA ALA A 196 -22.48 -4.53 13.27
C ALA A 196 -21.77 -5.31 14.40
N ARG A 197 -20.80 -4.70 15.10
CA ARG A 197 -20.17 -5.31 16.29
C ARG A 197 -21.17 -5.54 17.41
N GLU A 198 -22.07 -4.59 17.68
CA GLU A 198 -23.09 -4.75 18.73
C GLU A 198 -24.08 -5.87 18.42
N MET A 199 -24.40 -6.13 17.15
CA MET A 199 -25.23 -7.26 16.76
C MET A 199 -24.48 -8.60 16.69
N ASN A 200 -23.19 -8.61 16.32
CA ASN A 200 -22.40 -9.86 16.21
C ASN A 200 -21.87 -10.38 17.55
N VAL A 201 -21.70 -9.54 18.58
CA VAL A 201 -21.29 -10.01 19.93
C VAL A 201 -22.38 -10.85 20.62
N MET A 202 -23.61 -10.85 20.11
CA MET A 202 -24.67 -11.76 20.57
C MET A 202 -24.76 -13.08 19.80
N ALA A 203 -24.00 -13.28 18.71
CA ALA A 203 -24.27 -14.39 17.78
C ALA A 203 -23.11 -15.36 17.46
N LEU A 204 -21.83 -15.08 17.70
CA LEU A 204 -20.77 -16.01 17.28
C LEU A 204 -19.60 -16.16 18.26
N SER A 205 -19.72 -17.15 19.14
CA SER A 205 -18.61 -18.02 19.51
C SER A 205 -18.37 -19.02 18.36
N ALA A 206 -17.51 -18.66 17.40
CA ALA A 206 -16.89 -19.63 16.51
C ALA A 206 -15.46 -19.20 16.17
N ALA A 207 -14.51 -20.08 16.47
CA ALA A 207 -13.09 -19.90 16.24
C ALA A 207 -12.78 -19.71 14.75
N ALA A 208 -11.99 -18.69 14.42
CA ALA A 208 -11.40 -18.54 13.11
C ALA A 208 -10.18 -19.47 12.98
N PRO A 209 -10.09 -20.35 11.97
CA PRO A 209 -8.88 -21.12 11.72
C PRO A 209 -7.78 -20.20 11.15
N ALA A 210 -6.55 -20.43 11.60
CA ALA A 210 -5.36 -19.74 11.15
C ALA A 210 -5.07 -20.04 9.65
N PRO A 211 -4.63 -19.04 8.87
CA PRO A 211 -4.36 -19.22 7.45
C PRO A 211 -3.11 -20.10 7.24
N THR A 212 -3.22 -21.00 6.27
CA THR A 212 -2.18 -21.91 5.79
C THR A 212 -1.16 -21.17 4.93
N LEU A 213 0.12 -21.31 5.28
CA LEU A 213 1.27 -20.71 4.59
C LEU A 213 1.43 -21.31 3.19
N THR A 214 1.23 -20.48 2.16
CA THR A 214 1.60 -20.80 0.78
C THR A 214 2.85 -19.98 0.44
N VAL A 215 3.89 -20.59 -0.12
CA VAL A 215 5.22 -19.97 -0.39
C VAL A 215 5.20 -19.02 -1.59
N SER A 216 4.03 -18.44 -1.89
CA SER A 216 3.79 -17.46 -2.93
C SER A 216 2.76 -16.50 -2.38
N ASN A 217 3.13 -15.22 -2.28
CA ASN A 217 2.23 -14.20 -1.77
C ASN A 217 1.44 -13.67 -2.96
N GLU A 218 0.16 -14.07 -3.07
CA GLU A 218 -0.76 -13.43 -4.00
C GLU A 218 -1.12 -12.06 -3.44
N LEU A 219 -0.77 -11.00 -4.17
CA LEU A 219 -1.21 -9.65 -3.84
C LEU A 219 -2.48 -9.35 -4.60
N THR A 220 -3.50 -8.95 -3.85
CA THR A 220 -4.75 -8.44 -4.38
C THR A 220 -4.87 -6.96 -4.05
N MET A 221 -5.18 -6.17 -5.07
CA MET A 221 -5.52 -4.76 -4.91
C MET A 221 -6.90 -4.52 -5.50
N THR A 222 -7.72 -3.79 -4.75
CA THR A 222 -9.06 -3.43 -5.17
C THR A 222 -9.20 -1.91 -5.21
N ALA A 223 -9.86 -1.41 -6.25
CA ALA A 223 -10.21 -0.01 -6.44
C ALA A 223 -11.73 0.16 -6.33
N MET A 224 -12.18 1.06 -5.46
CA MET A 224 -13.54 1.59 -5.46
C MET A 224 -13.52 2.92 -6.20
N VAL A 225 -14.27 2.98 -7.30
CA VAL A 225 -14.24 4.09 -8.25
C VAL A 225 -15.60 4.76 -8.22
N GLU A 226 -15.59 6.06 -8.01
CA GLU A 226 -16.75 6.94 -8.19
C GLU A 226 -16.51 7.76 -9.45
N LEU A 227 -17.42 7.62 -10.42
CA LEU A 227 -17.52 8.50 -11.57
C LEU A 227 -18.64 9.52 -11.33
N ALA A 228 -18.43 10.73 -11.82
CA ALA A 228 -19.41 11.79 -11.81
C ALA A 228 -19.72 12.23 -13.24
N SER A 229 -21.00 12.47 -13.51
CA SER A 229 -21.47 13.09 -14.74
C SER A 229 -21.14 14.58 -14.76
N ASN A 230 -20.66 15.06 -15.91
CA ASN A 230 -20.32 16.47 -16.14
C ASN A 230 -21.51 17.28 -16.67
N ARG A 231 -22.75 16.85 -16.35
CA ARG A 231 -23.96 17.52 -16.84
C ARG A 231 -24.17 18.86 -16.14
N GLN A 232 -24.21 19.93 -16.92
CA GLN A 232 -24.73 21.22 -16.44
C GLN A 232 -26.26 21.12 -16.33
N GLY A 233 -26.81 21.43 -15.16
CA GLY A 233 -28.25 21.48 -14.96
C GLY A 233 -28.88 22.48 -15.91
N SER A 234 -29.98 22.07 -16.55
CA SER A 234 -30.78 22.99 -17.34
C SER A 234 -31.36 24.05 -16.42
N ASN A 235 -30.88 25.29 -16.51
CA ASN A 235 -31.55 26.47 -15.96
C ASN A 235 -32.89 26.68 -16.70
N ASN A 236 -33.88 25.84 -16.42
CA ASN A 236 -35.27 26.07 -16.77
C ASN A 236 -36.01 26.51 -15.50
N ALA A 237 -35.56 27.60 -14.90
CA ALA A 237 -36.35 28.33 -13.91
C ALA A 237 -37.35 29.21 -14.68
N VAL A 238 -38.53 28.63 -14.91
CA VAL A 238 -39.84 29.30 -14.97
C VAL A 238 -39.93 30.56 -15.83
N ALA A 239 -40.18 30.37 -17.13
CA ALA A 239 -40.93 31.33 -17.93
C ALA A 239 -42.24 30.66 -18.38
N THR A 240 -43.16 30.49 -17.44
CA THR A 240 -44.56 30.14 -17.74
C THR A 240 -45.46 31.25 -17.21
N GLN A 241 -45.91 32.05 -18.18
CA GLN A 241 -47.10 32.92 -18.24
C GLN A 241 -47.23 34.07 -17.25
#